data_AF-A0A918H0A9-F1
#
_entry.id   AF-A0A918H0A9-F1
#
_cell.length_a   1.000
_cell.length_b   1.000
_cell.length_c   1.000
_cell.angle_alpha   90.00
_cell.angle_beta   90.00
_cell.angle_gamma   90.00
#
_symmetry.space_group_name_H-M   'P 1'
#
loop_
_entity.id
_entity.type
_entity.pdbx_description
1 polymer ?
#
loop_
_entity_poly.entity_id
_entity_poly.type
_entity_poly.pdbx_seq_one_letter_code
_entity_poly.pdbx_strand_id
1 'polypeptide(L)'
;MASGTVNGLGRLRFPEEYVDIIGSGTVRGAEAACTPDDVTVLLGEDSFEDVTEDHRFRSYGSDGIVEFWWRRPEDDGLYFSVKPFRLEEPLSMAVLLRAAEAAGCPLEFQGGESGWVRYLRAESGIQVTGWEDGAEVYSLFSGGGTPPSYGPRWSRQAMKGSLAFLLDVDGSGRRRWLERRVGDPERPEWWWRVLGGVCEELMERGGPQERGKWLKLRLWLARSGGAYGVVGAEEAAMELSYVTHRLYADGVFDADEAVRACLAAMPVATPSQVPTRGTTVLARENLEAMRLSRRVRVVVEAAAPHLGRVRDPAVRAELAAWVGLRERLF
;
A
#
# COMPACT_ATOMS: atom_id res chain seq x y z
N MET A 1 22.23 -41.58 3.12
CA MET A 1 21.54 -41.06 1.92
C MET A 1 20.19 -40.54 2.34
N ALA A 2 20.05 -39.23 2.50
CA ALA A 2 18.78 -38.56 2.71
C ALA A 2 18.74 -37.40 1.72
N SER A 3 18.27 -37.69 0.52
CA SER A 3 17.87 -36.67 -0.46
C SER A 3 16.41 -36.35 -0.15
N GLY A 4 16.19 -35.21 0.48
CA GLY A 4 14.88 -34.66 0.76
C GLY A 4 14.81 -33.27 0.15
N THR A 5 14.70 -33.21 -1.18
CA THR A 5 14.33 -31.99 -1.90
C THR A 5 12.93 -31.58 -1.49
N VAL A 6 12.83 -30.55 -0.65
CA VAL A 6 11.58 -29.79 -0.43
C VAL A 6 11.81 -28.40 -1.00
N ASN A 7 11.94 -28.31 -2.32
CA ASN A 7 12.11 -27.02 -3.00
C ASN A 7 10.74 -26.43 -3.34
N GLY A 8 10.25 -25.64 -2.39
CA GLY A 8 9.17 -24.69 -2.55
C GLY A 8 9.15 -23.76 -1.34
N LEU A 9 8.88 -22.48 -1.56
CA LEU A 9 8.64 -21.50 -0.50
C LEU A 9 7.33 -21.87 0.23
N GLY A 10 7.37 -22.87 1.11
CA GLY A 10 6.28 -23.17 2.04
C GLY A 10 5.85 -21.88 2.76
N ARG A 11 4.59 -21.80 3.19
CA ARG A 11 4.05 -20.57 3.81
C ARG A 11 4.93 -20.16 5.00
N LEU A 12 5.44 -18.93 4.98
CA LEU A 12 6.05 -18.27 6.15
C LEU A 12 4.96 -18.04 7.20
N ARG A 13 4.89 -18.90 8.22
CA ARG A 13 3.78 -18.91 9.20
C ARG A 13 4.22 -18.48 10.60
N PHE A 14 5.50 -18.61 10.91
CA PHE A 14 5.98 -18.48 12.29
C PHE A 14 6.89 -17.27 12.47
N PRO A 15 6.80 -16.54 13.61
CA PRO A 15 7.65 -15.38 13.89
C PRO A 15 9.15 -15.66 13.74
N GLU A 16 9.60 -16.87 14.05
CA GLU A 16 11.00 -17.30 13.97
C GLU A 16 11.52 -17.23 12.52
N GLU A 17 10.70 -17.57 11.53
CA GLU A 17 11.08 -17.48 10.12
C GLU A 17 11.32 -16.02 9.68
N TYR A 18 10.58 -15.07 10.25
CA TYR A 18 10.78 -13.65 10.01
C TYR A 18 12.00 -13.11 10.74
N VAL A 19 12.27 -13.60 11.95
CA VAL A 19 13.49 -13.27 12.70
C VAL A 19 14.72 -13.78 11.97
N ASP A 20 14.69 -14.97 11.37
CA ASP A 20 15.77 -15.49 10.53
C ASP A 20 16.04 -14.58 9.33
N ILE A 21 14.98 -14.08 8.67
CA ILE A 21 15.12 -13.12 7.57
C ILE A 21 15.73 -11.81 8.06
N ILE A 22 15.27 -11.28 9.20
CA ILE A 22 15.80 -10.05 9.81
C ILE A 22 17.27 -10.22 10.20
N GLY A 23 17.63 -11.33 10.83
CA GLY A 23 18.98 -11.60 11.30
C GLY A 23 19.96 -11.83 10.15
N SER A 24 19.55 -12.61 9.15
CA SER A 24 20.43 -12.99 8.03
C SER A 24 20.47 -11.99 6.88
N GLY A 25 19.41 -11.19 6.71
CA GLY A 25 19.26 -10.35 5.52
C GLY A 25 18.86 -11.14 4.27
N THR A 26 18.42 -12.40 4.41
CA THR A 26 18.12 -13.30 3.30
C THR A 26 16.77 -13.99 3.47
N VAL A 27 16.13 -14.39 2.37
CA VAL A 27 14.99 -15.31 2.40
C VAL A 27 15.51 -16.70 2.04
N ARG A 28 15.61 -17.59 3.03
CA ARG A 28 16.14 -18.97 2.84
C ARG A 28 17.51 -19.00 2.12
N GLY A 29 18.38 -18.03 2.43
CA GLY A 29 19.70 -17.88 1.82
C GLY A 29 19.73 -17.06 0.53
N ALA A 30 18.58 -16.66 -0.03
CA ALA A 30 18.52 -15.75 -1.16
C ALA A 30 18.62 -14.29 -0.68
N GLU A 31 19.67 -13.59 -1.10
CA GLU A 31 19.90 -12.18 -0.81
C GLU A 31 19.45 -11.29 -1.97
N ALA A 32 19.35 -9.97 -1.73
CA ALA A 32 18.91 -9.01 -2.73
C ALA A 32 19.79 -8.99 -3.99
N ALA A 33 21.07 -9.34 -3.87
CA ALA A 33 22.04 -9.34 -4.97
C ALA A 33 22.03 -10.63 -5.81
N CYS A 34 21.34 -11.69 -5.36
CA CYS A 34 21.22 -12.95 -6.11
C CYS A 34 20.63 -12.69 -7.50
N THR A 35 21.08 -13.43 -8.51
CA THR A 35 20.46 -13.40 -9.85
C THR A 35 19.10 -14.13 -9.85
N PRO A 36 18.27 -13.96 -10.89
CA PRO A 36 17.03 -14.71 -11.03
C PRO A 36 17.23 -16.24 -10.93
N ASP A 37 18.31 -16.75 -11.54
CA ASP A 37 18.61 -18.18 -11.52
C ASP A 37 19.01 -18.66 -10.12
N ASP A 38 19.82 -17.88 -9.39
CA ASP A 38 20.17 -18.17 -8.00
C ASP A 38 18.92 -18.23 -7.11
N VAL A 39 18.00 -17.26 -7.27
CA VAL A 39 16.76 -17.24 -6.48
C VAL A 39 15.87 -18.42 -6.83
N THR A 40 15.80 -18.85 -8.09
CA THR A 40 15.05 -20.07 -8.47
C THR A 40 15.68 -21.34 -7.89
N VAL A 41 17.01 -21.43 -7.85
CA VAL A 41 17.70 -22.56 -7.20
C VAL A 41 17.36 -22.63 -5.71
N LEU A 42 17.26 -21.47 -5.04
CA LEU A 42 17.05 -21.38 -3.60
C LEU A 42 15.57 -21.49 -3.19
N LEU A 43 14.66 -20.89 -3.94
CA LEU A 43 13.23 -20.77 -3.58
C LEU A 43 12.32 -21.72 -4.38
N GLY A 44 12.83 -22.29 -5.47
CA GLY A 44 12.10 -23.15 -6.39
C GLY A 44 11.59 -22.44 -7.64
N GLU A 45 10.99 -23.21 -8.53
CA GLU A 45 10.48 -22.73 -9.83
C GLU A 45 9.07 -22.14 -9.75
N ASP A 46 8.33 -22.41 -8.66
CA ASP A 46 6.96 -21.94 -8.46
C ASP A 46 6.93 -20.45 -8.11
N SER A 47 6.92 -19.64 -9.17
CA SER A 47 6.91 -18.19 -9.08
C SER A 47 6.07 -17.58 -10.20
N PHE A 48 5.49 -16.43 -9.89
CA PHE A 48 4.94 -15.55 -10.91
C PHE A 48 6.03 -14.56 -11.35
N GLU A 49 6.30 -14.46 -12.66
CA GLU A 49 7.28 -13.51 -13.21
C GLU A 49 6.61 -12.36 -14.00
N ASP A 50 7.17 -11.15 -13.86
CA ASP A 50 6.92 -10.02 -14.76
C ASP A 50 8.25 -9.43 -15.23
N VAL A 51 8.32 -9.03 -16.50
CA VAL A 51 9.52 -8.48 -17.13
C VAL A 51 9.16 -7.21 -17.90
N THR A 52 9.92 -6.16 -17.66
CA THR A 52 9.86 -4.87 -18.34
C THR A 52 11.22 -4.56 -18.99
N GLU A 53 11.31 -3.45 -19.72
CA GLU A 53 12.57 -3.00 -20.34
C GLU A 53 13.67 -2.76 -19.28
N ASP A 54 13.30 -2.20 -18.13
CA ASP A 54 14.24 -1.74 -17.10
C ASP A 54 14.33 -2.68 -15.89
N HIS A 55 13.38 -3.60 -15.72
CA HIS A 55 13.27 -4.44 -14.52
C HIS A 55 12.68 -5.82 -14.78
N ARG A 56 13.07 -6.80 -13.97
CA ARG A 56 12.40 -8.09 -13.80
C ARG A 56 11.96 -8.22 -12.35
N PHE A 57 10.82 -8.84 -12.09
CA PHE A 57 10.47 -9.28 -10.74
C PHE A 57 9.86 -10.68 -10.73
N ARG A 58 10.07 -11.41 -9.62
CA ARG A 58 9.43 -12.69 -9.34
C ARG A 58 8.74 -12.66 -7.99
N SER A 59 7.52 -13.17 -7.93
CA SER A 59 6.76 -13.35 -6.69
C SER A 59 6.63 -14.82 -6.35
N TYR A 60 6.93 -15.16 -5.11
CA TYR A 60 7.01 -16.52 -4.59
C TYR A 60 5.99 -16.75 -3.46
N GLY A 61 5.49 -17.99 -3.40
CA GLY A 61 4.41 -18.43 -2.52
C GLY A 61 3.03 -18.14 -3.13
N SER A 62 2.04 -18.98 -2.84
CA SER A 62 0.67 -18.90 -3.40
C SER A 62 0.01 -17.53 -3.26
N ASP A 63 0.39 -16.79 -2.22
CA ASP A 63 -0.16 -15.47 -1.87
C ASP A 63 0.79 -14.31 -2.25
N GLY A 64 1.87 -14.61 -2.99
CA GLY A 64 2.89 -13.68 -3.42
C GLY A 64 3.62 -12.99 -2.25
N ILE A 65 3.88 -13.75 -1.19
CA ILE A 65 4.36 -13.21 0.09
C ILE A 65 5.81 -12.72 0.01
N VAL A 66 6.62 -13.29 -0.88
CA VAL A 66 8.01 -12.87 -1.14
C VAL A 66 8.13 -12.38 -2.57
N GLU A 67 8.82 -11.26 -2.77
CA GLU A 67 9.11 -10.72 -4.10
C GLU A 67 10.58 -10.36 -4.23
N PHE A 68 11.22 -10.76 -5.33
CA PHE A 68 12.58 -10.36 -5.72
C PHE A 68 12.54 -9.49 -6.96
N TRP A 69 13.41 -8.49 -7.00
CA TRP A 69 13.47 -7.47 -8.04
C TRP A 69 14.88 -7.30 -8.57
N TRP A 70 14.98 -7.18 -9.90
CA TRP A 70 16.23 -7.02 -10.63
C TRP A 70 16.14 -5.86 -11.62
N ARG A 71 17.27 -5.20 -11.85
CA ARG A 71 17.43 -4.21 -12.92
C ARG A 71 17.84 -4.92 -14.20
N ARG A 72 17.22 -4.52 -15.31
CA ARG A 72 17.53 -5.00 -16.66
C ARG A 72 18.47 -4.02 -17.37
N PRO A 73 19.21 -4.50 -18.39
CA PRO A 73 19.21 -5.86 -18.93
C PRO A 73 20.06 -6.89 -18.18
N GLU A 74 20.93 -6.47 -17.27
CA GLU A 74 21.94 -7.32 -16.62
C GLU A 74 21.36 -8.27 -15.56
N ASP A 75 20.11 -8.06 -15.17
CA ASP A 75 19.45 -8.74 -14.05
C ASP A 75 20.21 -8.52 -12.71
N ASP A 76 20.72 -7.31 -12.51
CA ASP A 76 21.37 -6.89 -11.26
C ASP A 76 20.35 -6.86 -10.13
N GLY A 77 20.61 -7.59 -9.04
CA GLY A 77 19.74 -7.64 -7.87
C GLY A 77 19.52 -6.26 -7.23
N LEU A 78 18.26 -5.90 -6.99
CA LEU A 78 17.87 -4.61 -6.41
C LEU A 78 17.47 -4.74 -4.95
N TYR A 79 16.45 -5.54 -4.69
CA TYR A 79 15.89 -5.78 -3.37
C TYR A 79 14.96 -7.00 -3.40
N PHE A 80 14.65 -7.51 -2.21
CA PHE A 80 13.48 -8.32 -1.97
C PHE A 80 12.54 -7.66 -0.95
N SER A 81 11.29 -8.09 -0.98
CA SER A 81 10.29 -7.73 0.02
C SER A 81 9.55 -8.95 0.52
N VAL A 82 9.12 -8.90 1.77
CA VAL A 82 8.23 -9.90 2.39
C VAL A 82 6.98 -9.17 2.89
N LYS A 83 5.80 -9.74 2.65
CA LYS A 83 4.50 -9.09 2.89
C LYS A 83 3.65 -9.85 3.93
N PRO A 84 4.01 -9.84 5.23
CA PRO A 84 3.22 -10.50 6.28
C PRO A 84 1.76 -10.05 6.37
N PHE A 85 1.41 -8.83 5.90
CA PHE A 85 0.01 -8.39 5.85
C PHE A 85 -0.89 -9.28 4.97
N ARG A 86 -0.30 -10.12 4.11
CA ARG A 86 -1.04 -11.08 3.26
C ARG A 86 -1.34 -12.41 3.96
N LEU A 87 -0.86 -12.61 5.18
CA LEU A 87 -1.17 -13.81 5.96
C LEU A 87 -2.63 -13.80 6.41
N GLU A 88 -3.23 -15.00 6.46
CA GLU A 88 -4.55 -15.21 7.07
C GLU A 88 -4.55 -14.76 8.55
N GLU A 89 -3.45 -15.02 9.27
CA GLU A 89 -3.20 -14.52 10.61
C GLU A 89 -2.05 -13.49 10.59
N PRO A 90 -2.33 -12.20 10.82
CA PRO A 90 -1.30 -11.18 10.75
C PRO A 90 -0.21 -11.35 11.81
N LEU A 91 1.04 -11.17 11.39
CA LEU A 91 2.20 -11.17 12.27
C LEU A 91 2.17 -9.91 13.15
N SER A 92 2.11 -10.07 14.48
CA SER A 92 2.18 -8.94 15.40
C SER A 92 3.58 -8.33 15.45
N MET A 93 3.65 -7.00 15.31
CA MET A 93 4.90 -6.25 15.45
C MET A 93 5.49 -6.41 16.85
N ALA A 94 4.67 -6.38 17.91
CA ALA A 94 5.15 -6.61 19.28
C ALA A 94 5.71 -8.03 19.49
N VAL A 95 5.14 -9.04 18.83
CA VAL A 95 5.66 -10.42 18.84
C VAL A 95 6.99 -10.47 18.09
N LEU A 96 7.06 -9.89 16.90
CA LEU A 96 8.27 -9.86 16.09
C LEU A 96 9.42 -9.15 16.79
N LEU A 97 9.18 -7.97 17.38
CA LEU A 97 10.19 -7.23 18.13
C LEU A 97 10.73 -8.04 19.32
N ARG A 98 9.86 -8.70 20.09
CA ARG A 98 10.30 -9.56 21.20
C ARG A 98 11.07 -10.78 20.71
N ALA A 99 10.64 -11.41 19.62
CA ALA A 99 11.32 -12.56 19.05
C ALA A 99 12.70 -12.18 18.50
N ALA A 100 12.81 -11.03 17.84
CA ALA A 100 14.06 -10.48 17.34
C ALA A 100 15.03 -10.14 18.47
N GLU A 101 14.55 -9.51 19.55
CA GLU A 101 15.33 -9.25 20.76
C GLU A 101 15.86 -10.56 21.39
N ALA A 102 14.98 -11.55 21.58
CA ALA A 102 15.32 -12.84 22.17
C ALA A 102 16.36 -13.62 21.33
N ALA A 103 16.36 -13.42 20.01
CA ALA A 103 17.32 -14.01 19.09
C ALA A 103 18.62 -13.19 18.94
N GLY A 104 18.82 -12.12 19.72
CA GLY A 104 20.00 -11.26 19.61
C GLY A 104 20.05 -10.44 18.31
N CYS A 105 18.89 -10.23 17.68
CA CYS A 105 18.72 -9.45 16.46
C CYS A 105 17.87 -8.19 16.70
N PRO A 106 18.21 -7.32 17.66
CA PRO A 106 17.41 -6.14 17.97
C PRO A 106 17.20 -5.25 16.74
N LEU A 107 15.99 -4.70 16.66
CA LEU A 107 15.53 -3.80 15.61
C LEU A 107 15.55 -2.36 16.12
N GLU A 108 16.25 -1.47 15.41
CA GLU A 108 16.39 -0.06 15.75
C GLU A 108 15.20 0.75 15.23
N PHE A 109 14.57 1.53 16.09
CA PHE A 109 13.46 2.41 15.69
C PHE A 109 13.95 3.56 14.81
N GLN A 110 13.31 3.74 13.65
CA GLN A 110 13.66 4.76 12.64
C GLN A 110 12.68 5.94 12.58
N GLY A 111 11.62 5.91 13.39
CA GLY A 111 10.56 6.92 13.37
C GLY A 111 9.22 6.37 12.91
N GLY A 112 8.20 7.23 13.00
CA GLY A 112 6.84 6.92 12.61
C GLY A 112 6.07 8.16 12.15
N GLU A 113 5.14 7.96 11.23
CA GLU A 113 4.28 8.99 10.66
C GLU A 113 2.88 8.40 10.41
N SER A 114 1.83 9.15 10.73
CA SER A 114 0.43 8.74 10.47
C SER A 114 0.08 7.33 10.98
N GLY A 115 0.53 6.96 12.18
CA GLY A 115 0.27 5.67 12.81
C GLY A 115 1.14 4.51 12.30
N TRP A 116 2.05 4.76 11.37
CA TRP A 116 3.06 3.81 10.92
C TRP A 116 4.33 3.95 11.72
N VAL A 117 5.03 2.84 11.93
CA VAL A 117 6.37 2.78 12.51
C VAL A 117 7.30 2.00 11.61
N ARG A 118 8.57 2.42 11.64
CA ARG A 118 9.66 1.80 10.91
C ARG A 118 10.75 1.38 11.88
N TYR A 119 11.27 0.19 11.66
CA TYR A 119 12.45 -0.33 12.32
C TYR A 119 13.48 -0.79 11.29
N LEU A 120 14.75 -0.79 11.67
CA LEU A 120 15.86 -1.22 10.83
C LEU A 120 16.76 -2.16 11.63
N ARG A 121 17.20 -3.25 11.01
CA ARG A 121 18.35 -4.02 11.45
C ARG A 121 19.56 -3.54 10.66
N ALA A 122 20.47 -2.80 11.30
CA ALA A 122 21.59 -2.18 10.61
C ALA A 122 22.53 -3.21 9.95
N GLU A 123 22.76 -4.34 10.64
CA GLU A 123 23.70 -5.38 10.21
C GLU A 123 23.24 -6.14 8.97
N SER A 124 21.94 -6.35 8.82
CA SER A 124 21.35 -7.05 7.68
C SER A 124 20.72 -6.12 6.64
N GLY A 125 20.58 -4.83 6.97
CA GLY A 125 19.89 -3.85 6.13
C GLY A 125 18.38 -4.10 5.98
N ILE A 126 17.79 -4.95 6.82
CA ILE A 126 16.36 -5.27 6.77
C ILE A 126 15.55 -4.20 7.49
N GLN A 127 14.69 -3.53 6.73
CA GLN A 127 13.70 -2.63 7.26
C GLN A 127 12.40 -3.37 7.53
N VAL A 128 11.82 -3.16 8.72
CA VAL A 128 10.50 -3.67 9.10
C VAL A 128 9.55 -2.49 9.23
N THR A 129 8.38 -2.56 8.61
CA THR A 129 7.35 -1.52 8.69
C THR A 129 6.05 -2.13 9.19
N GLY A 130 5.34 -1.41 10.04
CA GLY A 130 4.05 -1.84 10.57
C GLY A 130 3.36 -0.72 11.33
N TRP A 131 2.40 -1.08 12.17
CA TRP A 131 1.58 -0.11 12.91
C TRP A 131 2.17 0.23 14.29
N GLU A 132 2.04 1.49 14.70
CA GLU A 132 2.64 2.05 15.93
C GLU A 132 2.19 1.34 17.21
N ASP A 133 0.95 0.85 17.24
CA ASP A 133 0.42 0.11 18.39
C ASP A 133 0.90 -1.34 18.48
N GLY A 134 1.80 -1.76 17.59
CA GLY A 134 2.46 -3.05 17.66
C GLY A 134 1.58 -4.22 17.18
N ALA A 135 0.39 -3.96 16.63
CA ALA A 135 -0.56 -5.02 16.33
C ALA A 135 -0.22 -5.83 15.08
N GLU A 136 0.43 -5.23 14.09
CA GLU A 136 0.67 -5.89 12.80
C GLU A 136 1.92 -5.36 12.09
N VAL A 137 2.68 -6.30 11.54
CA VAL A 137 3.79 -6.07 10.62
C VAL A 137 3.21 -6.02 9.22
N TYR A 138 3.46 -4.92 8.54
CA TYR A 138 3.05 -4.76 7.15
C TYR A 138 4.06 -5.42 6.22
N SER A 139 5.32 -5.00 6.26
CA SER A 139 6.33 -5.51 5.32
C SER A 139 7.73 -5.57 5.91
N LEU A 140 8.54 -6.49 5.38
CA LEU A 140 9.99 -6.48 5.51
C LEU A 140 10.59 -6.12 4.13
N PHE A 141 11.68 -5.38 4.13
CA PHE A 141 12.32 -4.89 2.90
C PHE A 141 13.85 -4.91 3.04
N SER A 142 14.55 -5.43 2.03
CA SER A 142 16.02 -5.39 2.00
C SER A 142 16.54 -4.06 1.44
N GLY A 143 17.54 -3.48 2.09
CA GLY A 143 18.29 -2.35 1.54
C GLY A 143 18.00 -0.99 2.19
N GLY A 144 17.36 -0.96 3.38
CA GLY A 144 17.24 0.22 4.25
C GLY A 144 16.55 1.46 3.66
N GLY A 145 16.04 1.39 2.43
CA GLY A 145 15.40 2.48 1.69
C GLY A 145 13.91 2.24 1.47
N THR A 146 13.23 3.25 0.92
CA THR A 146 11.81 3.14 0.54
C THR A 146 11.69 2.24 -0.69
N PRO A 147 10.81 1.22 -0.70
CA PRO A 147 10.58 0.40 -1.89
C PRO A 147 10.19 1.30 -3.08
N PRO A 148 10.79 1.12 -4.26
CA PRO A 148 10.28 1.81 -5.43
C PRO A 148 8.90 1.23 -5.79
N SER A 149 7.91 2.12 -5.97
CA SER A 149 6.57 1.70 -6.39
C SER A 149 6.62 1.28 -7.87
N TYR A 150 6.48 0.01 -8.17
CA TYR A 150 6.39 -0.44 -9.56
C TYR A 150 5.08 -1.18 -9.84
N GLY A 151 4.39 -0.66 -10.86
CA GLY A 151 3.20 -1.24 -11.47
C GLY A 151 3.54 -2.22 -12.61
N PRO A 152 2.54 -2.94 -13.14
CA PRO A 152 2.61 -4.11 -14.01
C PRO A 152 2.84 -3.81 -15.50
N ARG A 153 3.39 -4.82 -16.20
CA ARG A 153 3.41 -5.21 -17.65
C ARG A 153 3.43 -4.19 -18.80
N TRP A 154 3.11 -2.93 -18.58
CA TRP A 154 3.06 -1.91 -19.62
C TRP A 154 4.34 -1.07 -19.51
N SER A 155 5.03 -0.83 -20.63
CA SER A 155 6.17 0.08 -20.59
C SER A 155 5.70 1.44 -20.07
N ARG A 156 6.52 2.11 -19.26
CA ARG A 156 6.21 3.45 -18.72
C ARG A 156 5.78 4.40 -19.84
N GLN A 157 6.34 4.23 -21.04
CA GLN A 157 5.97 4.96 -22.24
C GLN A 157 4.55 4.63 -22.73
N ALA A 158 4.13 3.37 -22.75
CA ALA A 158 2.76 2.97 -23.09
C ALA A 158 1.74 3.48 -22.06
N MET A 159 2.12 3.56 -20.78
CA MET A 159 1.31 4.15 -19.71
C MET A 159 1.16 5.66 -19.88
N LYS A 160 2.26 6.37 -20.13
CA LYS A 160 2.23 7.81 -20.48
C LYS A 160 1.39 8.07 -21.73
N GLY A 161 1.51 7.23 -22.77
CA GLY A 161 0.67 7.29 -23.96
C GLY A 161 -0.81 7.06 -23.66
N SER A 162 -1.13 6.13 -22.76
CA SER A 162 -2.51 5.89 -22.30
C SER A 162 -3.07 7.10 -21.54
N LEU A 163 -2.27 7.71 -20.66
CA LEU A 163 -2.65 8.93 -19.94
C LEU A 163 -2.86 10.12 -20.88
N ALA A 164 -1.97 10.30 -21.87
CA ALA A 164 -2.10 11.33 -22.89
C ALA A 164 -3.38 11.12 -23.73
N PHE A 165 -3.63 9.90 -24.18
CA PHE A 165 -4.89 9.54 -24.85
C PHE A 165 -6.12 9.87 -23.99
N LEU A 166 -6.08 9.52 -22.69
CA LEU A 166 -7.18 9.81 -21.77
C LEU A 166 -7.37 11.32 -21.55
N LEU A 167 -6.33 12.13 -21.61
CA LEU A 167 -6.48 13.59 -21.59
C LEU A 167 -7.22 14.11 -22.83
N ASP A 168 -6.89 13.58 -24.00
CA ASP A 168 -7.39 14.08 -25.30
C ASP A 168 -8.83 13.63 -25.62
N VAL A 169 -9.27 12.51 -25.06
CA VAL A 169 -10.63 12.00 -25.28
C VAL A 169 -11.64 12.53 -24.27
N ASP A 170 -12.90 12.66 -24.72
CA ASP A 170 -14.03 13.06 -23.90
C ASP A 170 -14.43 11.99 -22.86
N GLY A 171 -15.35 12.34 -21.96
CA GLY A 171 -15.79 11.42 -20.89
C GLY A 171 -16.34 10.09 -21.40
N SER A 172 -16.99 10.07 -22.58
CA SER A 172 -17.48 8.84 -23.20
C SER A 172 -16.36 7.98 -23.75
N GLY A 173 -15.34 8.58 -24.36
CA GLY A 173 -14.12 7.90 -24.80
C GLY A 173 -13.34 7.30 -23.63
N ARG A 174 -13.24 8.02 -22.51
CA ARG A 174 -12.59 7.53 -21.29
C ARG A 174 -13.33 6.33 -20.67
N ARG A 175 -14.66 6.36 -20.62
CA ARG A 175 -15.48 5.22 -20.15
C ARG A 175 -15.26 3.97 -21.00
N ARG A 176 -15.35 4.10 -22.33
CA ARG A 176 -15.09 2.98 -23.26
C ARG A 176 -13.67 2.43 -23.14
N TRP A 177 -12.70 3.29 -22.83
CA TRP A 177 -11.33 2.85 -22.57
C TRP A 177 -11.25 1.98 -21.31
N LEU A 178 -11.91 2.39 -20.22
CA LEU A 178 -11.97 1.62 -18.97
C LEU A 178 -12.73 0.31 -19.11
N GLU A 179 -13.89 0.30 -19.75
CA GLU A 179 -14.73 -0.91 -19.91
C GLU A 179 -13.96 -2.05 -20.57
N ARG A 180 -13.06 -1.74 -21.53
CA ARG A 180 -12.19 -2.73 -22.17
C ARG A 180 -11.09 -3.30 -21.25
N ARG A 181 -10.84 -2.68 -20.10
CA ARG A 181 -9.75 -3.04 -19.16
C ARG A 181 -10.24 -3.57 -17.84
N VAL A 182 -11.43 -3.17 -17.39
CA VAL A 182 -12.10 -3.75 -16.23
C VAL A 182 -12.47 -5.22 -16.48
N GLY A 183 -12.67 -5.61 -17.74
CA GLY A 183 -12.94 -7.00 -18.14
C GLY A 183 -11.73 -7.95 -18.15
N ASP A 184 -10.54 -7.51 -17.71
CA ASP A 184 -9.37 -8.36 -17.55
C ASP A 184 -9.45 -9.12 -16.21
N PRO A 185 -9.75 -10.43 -16.21
CA PRO A 185 -10.02 -11.18 -14.99
C PRO A 185 -8.78 -11.42 -14.13
N GLU A 186 -7.57 -11.23 -14.67
CA GLU A 186 -6.34 -11.52 -13.93
C GLU A 186 -5.97 -10.40 -12.96
N ARG A 187 -6.35 -9.13 -13.24
CA ARG A 187 -5.92 -7.96 -12.44
C ARG A 187 -6.88 -6.76 -12.53
N PRO A 188 -8.13 -6.83 -12.05
CA PRO A 188 -9.12 -5.77 -12.25
C PRO A 188 -8.66 -4.37 -11.77
N GLU A 189 -7.71 -4.30 -10.83
CA GLU A 189 -7.19 -3.10 -10.20
C GLU A 189 -5.88 -2.54 -10.72
N TRP A 190 -5.28 -3.21 -11.70
CA TRP A 190 -4.00 -2.79 -12.24
C TRP A 190 -4.06 -1.38 -12.80
N TRP A 191 -5.03 -1.07 -13.66
CA TRP A 191 -5.06 0.22 -14.36
C TRP A 191 -5.16 1.39 -13.38
N TRP A 192 -5.86 1.20 -12.27
CA TRP A 192 -6.06 2.23 -11.25
C TRP A 192 -4.76 2.53 -10.50
N ARG A 193 -4.11 1.50 -9.94
CA ARG A 193 -2.85 1.67 -9.17
C ARG A 193 -1.74 2.31 -10.03
N VAL A 194 -1.76 2.00 -11.31
CA VAL A 194 -0.62 2.16 -12.22
C VAL A 194 -0.68 3.47 -12.96
N LEU A 195 -1.86 3.79 -13.48
CA LEU A 195 -2.12 5.12 -14.03
C LEU A 195 -2.13 6.17 -12.92
N GLY A 196 -2.59 5.82 -11.72
CA GLY A 196 -2.45 6.65 -10.52
C GLY A 196 -0.99 7.01 -10.25
N GLY A 197 -0.11 6.01 -10.13
CA GLY A 197 1.32 6.22 -9.91
C GLY A 197 2.01 7.08 -10.99
N VAL A 198 1.73 6.85 -12.27
CA VAL A 198 2.32 7.67 -13.36
C VAL A 198 1.75 9.09 -13.38
N CYS A 199 0.45 9.26 -13.08
CA CYS A 199 -0.12 10.59 -12.89
C CYS A 199 0.61 11.35 -11.78
N GLU A 200 0.96 10.69 -10.67
CA GLU A 200 1.74 11.30 -9.57
C GLU A 200 3.06 11.88 -10.06
N GLU A 201 3.87 11.04 -10.69
CA GLU A 201 5.16 11.44 -11.23
C GLU A 201 5.03 12.63 -12.21
N LEU A 202 4.03 12.61 -13.08
CA LEU A 202 3.82 13.66 -14.07
C LEU A 202 3.37 14.98 -13.41
N MET A 203 2.63 14.92 -12.29
CA MET A 203 2.26 16.09 -11.50
C MET A 203 3.46 16.73 -10.79
N GLU A 204 4.38 15.92 -10.30
CA GLU A 204 5.59 16.37 -9.60
C GLU A 204 6.60 17.02 -10.56
N ARG A 205 6.73 16.48 -11.78
CA ARG A 205 7.69 16.95 -12.78
C ARG A 205 7.17 18.10 -13.66
N GLY A 206 5.86 18.24 -13.79
CA GLY A 206 5.23 19.23 -14.66
C GLY A 206 5.15 20.64 -14.07
N GLY A 207 5.09 21.65 -14.94
CA GLY A 207 4.80 23.04 -14.53
C GLY A 207 3.34 23.21 -14.01
N PRO A 208 3.00 24.35 -13.37
CA PRO A 208 1.68 24.55 -12.75
C PRO A 208 0.48 24.28 -13.68
N GLN A 209 0.59 24.65 -14.96
CA GLN A 209 -0.46 24.43 -15.95
C GLN A 209 -0.63 22.95 -16.34
N GLU A 210 0.45 22.18 -16.37
CA GLU A 210 0.41 20.73 -16.66
C GLU A 210 -0.09 19.94 -15.46
N ARG A 211 0.34 20.34 -14.26
CA ARG A 211 -0.12 19.75 -12.99
C ARG A 211 -1.63 19.75 -12.87
N GLY A 212 -2.30 20.86 -13.19
CA GLY A 212 -3.77 20.95 -13.15
C GLY A 212 -4.48 19.97 -14.10
N LYS A 213 -3.87 19.63 -15.25
CA LYS A 213 -4.43 18.62 -16.18
C LYS A 213 -4.33 17.22 -15.60
N TRP A 214 -3.17 16.88 -15.04
CA TRP A 214 -2.93 15.58 -14.43
C TRP A 214 -3.74 15.37 -13.15
N LEU A 215 -3.89 16.39 -12.32
CA LEU A 215 -4.76 16.34 -11.13
C LEU A 215 -6.23 16.07 -11.52
N LYS A 216 -6.75 16.72 -12.56
CA LYS A 216 -8.10 16.46 -13.07
C LYS A 216 -8.27 15.03 -13.59
N LEU A 217 -7.25 14.51 -14.27
CA LEU A 217 -7.27 13.12 -14.75
C LEU A 217 -7.19 12.13 -13.58
N ARG A 218 -6.33 12.37 -12.58
CA ARG A 218 -6.23 11.54 -11.37
C ARG A 218 -7.52 11.56 -10.57
N LEU A 219 -8.20 12.69 -10.46
CA LEU A 219 -9.52 12.80 -9.85
C LEU A 219 -10.56 11.92 -10.57
N TRP A 220 -10.53 11.93 -11.90
CA TRP A 220 -11.39 11.06 -12.70
C TRP A 220 -11.05 9.57 -12.51
N LEU A 221 -9.77 9.20 -12.45
CA LEU A 221 -9.33 7.83 -12.16
C LEU A 221 -9.79 7.38 -10.78
N ALA A 222 -9.66 8.22 -9.75
CA ALA A 222 -10.11 7.93 -8.38
C ALA A 222 -11.62 7.63 -8.33
N ARG A 223 -12.45 8.49 -8.95
CA ARG A 223 -13.90 8.28 -9.06
C ARG A 223 -14.23 6.97 -9.80
N SER A 224 -13.49 6.68 -10.86
CA SER A 224 -13.71 5.49 -11.67
C SER A 224 -13.34 4.21 -10.93
N GLY A 225 -12.26 4.21 -10.14
CA GLY A 225 -11.84 3.05 -9.36
C GLY A 225 -12.94 2.55 -8.43
N GLY A 226 -13.59 3.47 -7.70
CA GLY A 226 -14.74 3.14 -6.85
C GLY A 226 -15.98 2.69 -7.65
N ALA A 227 -16.31 3.39 -8.74
CA ALA A 227 -17.51 3.08 -9.54
C ALA A 227 -17.47 1.69 -10.21
N TYR A 228 -16.29 1.21 -10.57
CA TYR A 228 -16.10 -0.13 -11.15
C TYR A 228 -15.79 -1.21 -10.09
N GLY A 229 -15.82 -0.89 -8.80
CA GLY A 229 -15.56 -1.85 -7.72
C GLY A 229 -14.12 -2.37 -7.69
N VAL A 230 -13.20 -1.62 -8.29
CA VAL A 230 -11.81 -2.00 -8.49
C VAL A 230 -10.97 -1.78 -7.23
N VAL A 231 -11.39 -0.83 -6.39
CA VAL A 231 -10.83 -0.57 -5.06
C VAL A 231 -11.97 -0.50 -4.06
N GLY A 232 -11.66 -0.78 -2.79
CA GLY A 232 -12.63 -0.64 -1.71
C GLY A 232 -13.12 0.80 -1.55
N ALA A 233 -14.29 0.98 -0.93
CA ALA A 233 -14.88 2.30 -0.71
C ALA A 233 -13.96 3.23 0.11
N GLU A 234 -13.25 2.69 1.10
CA GLU A 234 -12.27 3.43 1.92
C GLU A 234 -11.10 3.95 1.08
N GLU A 235 -10.46 3.08 0.30
CA GLU A 235 -9.34 3.42 -0.57
C GLU A 235 -9.76 4.45 -1.65
N ALA A 236 -10.94 4.28 -2.25
CA ALA A 236 -11.49 5.23 -3.20
C ALA A 236 -11.72 6.62 -2.59
N ALA A 237 -12.27 6.67 -1.36
CA ALA A 237 -12.54 7.92 -0.66
C ALA A 237 -11.27 8.63 -0.22
N MET A 238 -10.25 7.88 0.25
CA MET A 238 -8.94 8.44 0.61
C MET A 238 -8.26 9.07 -0.60
N GLU A 239 -8.25 8.38 -1.73
CA GLU A 239 -7.63 8.88 -2.96
C GLU A 239 -8.37 10.09 -3.54
N LEU A 240 -9.71 10.06 -3.48
CA LEU A 240 -10.51 11.24 -3.79
C LEU A 240 -10.13 12.41 -2.88
N SER A 241 -10.03 12.20 -1.57
CA SER A 241 -9.65 13.24 -0.62
C SER A 241 -8.24 13.82 -0.88
N TYR A 242 -7.26 12.95 -1.11
CA TYR A 242 -5.88 13.32 -1.39
C TYR A 242 -5.76 14.22 -2.63
N VAL A 243 -6.35 13.79 -3.76
CA VAL A 243 -6.29 14.56 -5.02
C VAL A 243 -7.04 15.88 -4.89
N THR A 244 -8.18 15.85 -4.21
CA THR A 244 -9.03 17.03 -3.96
C THR A 244 -8.21 18.04 -3.16
N HIS A 245 -7.50 17.63 -2.10
CA HIS A 245 -6.66 18.54 -1.29
C HIS A 245 -5.63 19.30 -2.14
N ARG A 246 -5.03 18.64 -3.13
CA ARG A 246 -4.04 19.26 -4.03
C ARG A 246 -4.67 20.19 -5.06
N LEU A 247 -5.85 19.83 -5.60
CA LEU A 247 -6.61 20.70 -6.50
C LEU A 247 -7.06 22.01 -5.85
N TYR A 248 -7.29 22.01 -4.53
CA TYR A 248 -7.55 23.25 -3.77
C TYR A 248 -6.36 24.22 -3.84
N ALA A 249 -5.13 23.72 -3.72
CA ALA A 249 -3.93 24.55 -3.84
C ALA A 249 -3.82 25.23 -5.22
N ASP A 250 -4.43 24.62 -6.25
CA ASP A 250 -4.49 25.14 -7.62
C ASP A 250 -5.80 25.90 -7.95
N GLY A 251 -6.70 26.10 -6.98
CA GLY A 251 -7.90 26.95 -7.11
C GLY A 251 -9.10 26.35 -7.85
N VAL A 252 -9.15 25.03 -8.05
CA VAL A 252 -10.22 24.34 -8.81
C VAL A 252 -10.85 23.25 -7.94
N PHE A 253 -11.89 23.52 -7.15
CA PHE A 253 -12.23 22.61 -6.05
C PHE A 253 -13.67 22.59 -5.52
N ASP A 254 -14.12 21.39 -5.13
CA ASP A 254 -15.32 21.08 -4.34
C ASP A 254 -14.94 20.13 -3.17
N ALA A 255 -14.93 20.62 -1.92
CA ALA A 255 -14.60 19.82 -0.73
C ALA A 255 -15.74 18.87 -0.35
N ASP A 256 -16.96 19.26 -0.67
CA ASP A 256 -18.16 18.61 -0.20
C ASP A 256 -18.26 17.18 -0.77
N GLU A 257 -17.83 16.99 -2.02
CA GLU A 257 -17.77 15.67 -2.64
C GLU A 257 -16.78 14.73 -1.94
N ALA A 258 -15.54 15.17 -1.71
CA ALA A 258 -14.53 14.35 -1.06
C ALA A 258 -14.94 13.97 0.37
N VAL A 259 -15.47 14.92 1.14
CA VAL A 259 -15.91 14.65 2.50
C VAL A 259 -17.12 13.71 2.53
N ARG A 260 -18.11 13.90 1.64
CA ARG A 260 -19.24 12.96 1.54
C ARG A 260 -18.79 11.54 1.18
N ALA A 261 -17.80 11.40 0.29
CA ALA A 261 -17.25 10.08 -0.02
C ALA A 261 -16.55 9.45 1.18
N CYS A 262 -15.77 10.21 1.94
CA CYS A 262 -15.16 9.72 3.19
C CYS A 262 -16.22 9.32 4.23
N LEU A 263 -17.25 10.13 4.44
CA LEU A 263 -18.33 9.81 5.38
C LEU A 263 -19.09 8.55 4.94
N ALA A 264 -19.38 8.41 3.65
CA ALA A 264 -20.02 7.21 3.11
C ALA A 264 -19.15 5.95 3.17
N ALA A 265 -17.82 6.12 3.19
CA ALA A 265 -16.86 5.03 3.32
C ALA A 265 -16.57 4.62 4.78
N MET A 266 -17.13 5.32 5.76
CA MET A 266 -16.95 4.96 7.16
C MET A 266 -17.45 3.52 7.41
N PRO A 267 -16.67 2.67 8.10
CA PRO A 267 -17.07 1.29 8.36
C PRO A 267 -18.21 1.17 9.39
N VAL A 268 -18.60 2.26 10.04
CA VAL A 268 -19.79 2.36 10.92
C VAL A 268 -20.54 3.67 10.68
N ALA A 269 -21.85 3.67 10.97
CA ALA A 269 -22.74 4.77 10.65
C ALA A 269 -22.60 5.97 11.61
N THR A 270 -22.26 5.73 12.88
CA THR A 270 -22.14 6.81 13.86
C THR A 270 -20.84 6.76 14.67
N PRO A 271 -20.29 7.93 15.07
CA PRO A 271 -19.09 8.03 15.90
C PRO A 271 -19.16 7.19 17.20
N SER A 272 -20.36 7.07 17.79
CA SER A 272 -20.59 6.32 19.04
C SER A 272 -20.41 4.81 18.92
N GLN A 273 -20.39 4.26 17.70
CA GLN A 273 -20.19 2.83 17.45
C GLN A 273 -18.71 2.45 17.39
N VAL A 274 -17.80 3.43 17.38
CA VAL A 274 -16.37 3.19 17.20
C VAL A 274 -15.72 2.86 18.54
N PRO A 275 -15.06 1.69 18.67
CA PRO A 275 -14.22 1.41 19.82
C PRO A 275 -13.08 2.42 19.92
N THR A 276 -12.82 2.94 21.12
CA THR A 276 -11.77 3.93 21.39
C THR A 276 -10.77 3.41 22.42
N ARG A 277 -9.59 4.04 22.50
CA ARG A 277 -8.56 3.74 23.53
C ARG A 277 -9.09 3.84 24.96
N GLY A 278 -10.16 4.61 25.20
CA GLY A 278 -10.81 4.74 26.50
C GLY A 278 -11.89 3.69 26.80
N THR A 279 -12.35 2.94 25.80
CA THR A 279 -13.44 1.94 25.93
C THR A 279 -12.97 0.52 25.67
N THR A 280 -11.75 0.35 25.16
CA THR A 280 -11.23 -0.94 24.70
C THR A 280 -9.81 -1.12 25.19
N VAL A 281 -9.55 -2.25 25.86
CA VAL A 281 -8.22 -2.58 26.38
C VAL A 281 -7.36 -3.11 25.23
N LEU A 282 -6.10 -2.69 25.17
CA LEU A 282 -5.09 -3.20 24.24
C LEU A 282 -4.78 -4.68 24.55
N ALA A 283 -5.52 -5.58 23.93
CA ALA A 283 -5.41 -7.03 24.15
C ALA A 283 -5.77 -7.81 22.88
N ARG A 284 -5.27 -9.05 22.76
CA ARG A 284 -5.42 -9.87 21.54
C ARG A 284 -6.89 -10.16 21.22
N GLU A 285 -7.71 -10.34 22.25
CA GLU A 285 -9.15 -10.55 22.16
C GLU A 285 -9.91 -9.33 21.58
N ASN A 286 -9.31 -8.15 21.57
CA ASN A 286 -9.93 -6.90 21.08
C ASN A 286 -9.42 -6.46 19.70
N LEU A 287 -8.67 -7.30 18.98
CA LEU A 287 -8.02 -6.91 17.72
C LEU A 287 -9.00 -6.44 16.64
N GLU A 288 -10.18 -7.05 16.52
CA GLU A 288 -11.19 -6.61 15.54
C GLU A 288 -11.74 -5.21 15.84
N ALA A 289 -11.99 -4.93 17.11
CA ALA A 289 -12.43 -3.61 17.57
C ALA A 289 -11.35 -2.54 17.33
N MET A 290 -10.07 -2.88 17.56
CA MET A 290 -8.94 -2.02 17.27
C MET A 290 -8.78 -1.78 15.75
N ARG A 291 -8.91 -2.82 14.92
CA ARG A 291 -8.90 -2.70 13.45
C ARG A 291 -10.01 -1.80 12.94
N LEU A 292 -11.21 -1.91 13.48
CA LEU A 292 -12.32 -1.05 13.13
C LEU A 292 -12.00 0.42 13.45
N SER A 293 -11.49 0.69 14.65
CA SER A 293 -11.08 2.03 15.08
C SER A 293 -10.00 2.64 14.18
N ARG A 294 -9.00 1.84 13.76
CA ARG A 294 -7.95 2.27 12.82
C ARG A 294 -8.50 2.58 11.44
N ARG A 295 -9.39 1.74 10.91
CA ARG A 295 -10.05 2.00 9.61
C ARG A 295 -10.82 3.31 9.64
N VAL A 296 -11.57 3.57 10.72
CA VAL A 296 -12.21 4.88 10.95
C VAL A 296 -11.17 5.99 10.99
N ARG A 297 -10.08 5.81 11.77
CA ARG A 297 -9.03 6.83 11.92
C ARG A 297 -8.42 7.23 10.58
N VAL A 298 -8.10 6.26 9.73
CA VAL A 298 -7.54 6.49 8.39
C VAL A 298 -8.49 7.35 7.54
N VAL A 299 -9.80 7.04 7.55
CA VAL A 299 -10.79 7.82 6.79
C VAL A 299 -10.97 9.23 7.39
N VAL A 300 -10.97 9.36 8.73
CA VAL A 300 -11.04 10.66 9.42
C VAL A 300 -9.82 11.52 9.12
N GLU A 301 -8.61 10.97 9.16
CA GLU A 301 -7.37 11.68 8.84
C GLU A 301 -7.35 12.15 7.39
N ALA A 302 -7.88 11.35 6.46
CA ALA A 302 -8.04 11.76 5.07
C ALA A 302 -9.03 12.93 4.92
N ALA A 303 -10.14 12.94 5.65
CA ALA A 303 -11.18 13.97 5.51
C ALA A 303 -10.89 15.27 6.30
N ALA A 304 -10.20 15.19 7.43
CA ALA A 304 -9.98 16.30 8.37
C ALA A 304 -9.41 17.59 7.74
N PRO A 305 -8.45 17.55 6.79
CA PRO A 305 -7.92 18.75 6.14
C PRO A 305 -8.96 19.59 5.39
N HIS A 306 -10.12 19.02 5.08
CA HIS A 306 -11.20 19.68 4.34
C HIS A 306 -12.24 20.34 5.24
N LEU A 307 -12.22 20.14 6.55
CA LEU A 307 -13.28 20.61 7.47
C LEU A 307 -13.61 22.10 7.31
N GLY A 308 -12.58 22.95 7.20
CA GLY A 308 -12.77 24.40 6.99
C GLY A 308 -13.22 24.79 5.58
N ARG A 309 -13.26 23.85 4.64
CA ARG A 309 -13.52 24.06 3.21
C ARG A 309 -14.89 23.52 2.75
N VAL A 310 -15.52 22.64 3.53
CA VAL A 310 -16.88 22.10 3.27
C VAL A 310 -17.92 23.20 3.32
N ARG A 311 -18.74 23.37 2.29
CA ARG A 311 -19.76 24.42 2.21
C ARG A 311 -21.08 24.01 2.87
N ASP A 312 -21.46 22.75 2.74
CA ASP A 312 -22.66 22.16 3.31
C ASP A 312 -22.55 22.08 4.86
N PRO A 313 -23.41 22.81 5.60
CA PRO A 313 -23.36 22.82 7.06
C PRO A 313 -23.60 21.45 7.70
N ALA A 314 -24.41 20.59 7.08
CA ALA A 314 -24.72 19.27 7.63
C ALA A 314 -23.50 18.35 7.51
N VAL A 315 -22.89 18.29 6.32
CA VAL A 315 -21.66 17.52 6.07
C VAL A 315 -20.52 18.02 6.96
N ARG A 316 -20.41 19.35 7.15
CA ARG A 316 -19.40 19.94 8.02
C ARG A 316 -19.58 19.54 9.48
N ALA A 317 -20.82 19.56 9.98
CA ALA A 317 -21.13 19.18 11.35
C ALA A 317 -20.85 17.68 11.60
N GLU A 318 -21.21 16.83 10.64
CA GLU A 318 -20.92 15.40 10.71
C GLU A 318 -19.41 15.13 10.73
N LEU A 319 -18.64 15.72 9.80
CA LEU A 319 -17.18 15.61 9.80
C LEU A 319 -16.57 16.12 11.11
N ALA A 320 -17.06 17.23 11.66
CA ALA A 320 -16.56 17.75 12.94
C ALA A 320 -16.73 16.75 14.10
N ALA A 321 -17.85 16.01 14.13
CA ALA A 321 -18.08 14.98 15.14
C ALA A 321 -17.07 13.83 15.02
N TRP A 322 -16.78 13.38 13.80
CA TRP A 322 -15.76 12.37 13.53
C TRP A 322 -14.33 12.84 13.85
N VAL A 323 -13.98 14.07 13.46
CA VAL A 323 -12.68 14.68 13.79
C VAL A 323 -12.50 14.80 15.31
N GLY A 324 -13.56 15.08 16.05
CA GLY A 324 -13.52 15.13 17.52
C GLY A 324 -13.14 13.79 18.19
N LEU A 325 -13.29 12.66 17.50
CA LEU A 325 -12.85 11.36 18.00
C LEU A 325 -11.38 11.05 17.73
N ARG A 326 -10.70 11.78 16.84
CA ARG A 326 -9.39 11.41 16.28
C ARG A 326 -8.37 10.98 17.33
N GLU A 327 -8.20 11.77 18.37
CA GLU A 327 -7.21 11.53 19.44
C GLU A 327 -7.54 10.30 20.33
N ARG A 328 -8.77 9.80 20.24
CA ARG A 328 -9.26 8.66 21.02
C ARG A 328 -9.28 7.36 20.21
N LEU A 329 -9.15 7.43 18.89
CA LEU A 329 -9.11 6.24 18.02
C LEU A 329 -7.79 5.50 18.20
N PHE A 330 -7.78 4.20 17.88
CA PHE A 330 -6.54 3.42 17.83
C PHE A 330 -5.68 3.90 16.67
#